data_AF-A0A2H1GJL0-F1
#
_entry.id   AF-A0A2H1GJL0-F1
#
_cell.length_a   1.000
_cell.length_b   1.000
_cell.length_c   1.000
_cell.angle_alpha   90.00
_cell.angle_beta   90.00
_cell.angle_gamma   90.00
#
_symmetry.space_group_name_H-M   'P 1'
#
loop_
_entity.id
_entity.type
_entity.pdbx_description
1 polymer ?
#
loop_
_entity_poly.entity_id
_entity_poly.type
_entity_poly.pdbx_seq_one_letter_code
_entity_poly.pdbx_strand_id
1 'polypeptide(L)'
;MSLESAFARLALRPSTVCRQCRRNITTAPPQRQAPQSSTAAFTQTLQASREQNASPASSQRSSKSFDLAARSILESTSKSTQFHKTQAQRDAERTYSAKDLSQQIPRRWKAGDVYAPHDLSGVEMSKWKKLRRKPRPKYDVLDQLGVNPLDHYKNFSIMSEYITPMGRIRHSNDTGLRPVNQRKMAKAIRRAMGMGLMPGVHRHPELLKMEMRNQR
;
A
#
# COMPACT_ATOMS: atom_id res chain seq x y z
N MET A 1 66.86 13.07 37.36
CA MET A 1 65.67 12.69 38.16
C MET A 1 64.52 12.55 37.19
N SER A 2 64.38 11.41 36.51
CA SER A 2 63.66 10.19 36.92
C SER A 2 62.16 10.39 37.19
N LEU A 3 61.37 9.45 36.64
CA LEU A 3 59.97 9.07 36.92
C LEU A 3 58.93 9.82 36.05
N GLU A 4 58.51 9.33 34.89
CA GLU A 4 57.59 8.19 34.66
C GLU A 4 56.32 8.21 35.54
N SER A 5 55.17 8.53 34.95
CA SER A 5 53.79 8.09 35.29
C SER A 5 52.79 9.05 34.63
N ALA A 6 51.65 8.68 34.07
CA ALA A 6 50.99 7.39 33.89
C ALA A 6 50.04 7.49 32.67
N PHE A 7 50.18 6.57 31.71
CA PHE A 7 49.13 6.30 30.72
C PHE A 7 48.03 5.50 31.40
N ALA A 8 46.92 6.15 31.75
CA ALA A 8 45.72 5.48 32.23
C ALA A 8 45.06 4.71 31.07
N ARG A 9 45.29 3.40 31.02
CA ARG A 9 44.60 2.47 30.11
C ARG A 9 43.14 2.33 30.56
N LEU A 10 42.20 2.87 29.77
CA LEU A 10 40.79 2.50 29.90
C LEU A 10 40.62 1.02 29.50
N ALA A 11 40.47 0.15 30.48
CA ALA A 11 40.09 -1.25 30.27
C ALA A 11 38.59 -1.31 29.92
N LEU A 12 38.28 -1.44 28.62
CA LEU A 12 36.96 -1.80 28.14
C LEU A 12 36.67 -3.25 28.55
N ARG A 13 35.75 -3.44 29.51
CA ARG A 13 35.22 -4.76 29.86
C ARG A 13 34.29 -5.25 28.73
N PRO A 14 34.55 -6.41 28.10
CA PRO A 14 33.60 -6.98 27.15
C PRO A 14 32.37 -7.50 27.91
N SER A 15 31.20 -7.01 27.52
CA SER A 15 29.91 -7.53 27.99
C SER A 15 29.79 -9.00 27.61
N THR A 16 29.48 -9.84 28.59
CA THR A 16 29.20 -11.26 28.41
C THR A 16 27.94 -11.45 27.55
N VAL A 17 28.14 -11.86 26.30
CA VAL A 17 27.06 -12.23 25.39
C VAL A 17 26.41 -13.50 25.93
N CYS A 18 25.14 -13.38 26.35
CA CYS A 18 24.31 -14.49 26.80
C CYS A 18 24.20 -15.56 25.70
N ARG A 19 24.77 -16.74 25.94
CA ARG A 19 24.75 -17.88 25.00
C ARG A 19 23.41 -18.65 24.99
N GLN A 20 22.41 -18.24 25.78
CA GLN A 20 21.09 -18.89 25.84
C GLN A 20 20.03 -18.31 24.88
N CYS A 21 20.29 -17.22 24.15
CA CYS A 21 19.34 -16.70 23.17
C CYS A 21 19.65 -17.16 21.72
N ARG A 22 19.77 -18.48 21.50
CA ARG A 22 19.72 -19.03 20.14
C ARG A 22 18.27 -19.05 19.67
N ARG A 23 17.86 -18.02 18.93
CA ARG A 23 16.64 -18.08 18.10
C ARG A 23 16.97 -18.91 16.87
N ASN A 24 16.46 -20.15 16.83
CA ASN A 24 16.42 -20.93 15.59
C ASN A 24 15.51 -20.20 14.60
N ILE A 25 16.09 -19.65 13.53
CA ILE A 25 15.33 -19.18 12.37
C ILE A 25 15.11 -20.39 11.48
N THR A 26 14.03 -21.13 11.73
CA THR A 26 13.54 -22.15 10.81
C THR A 26 12.88 -21.44 9.63
N THR A 27 13.55 -21.40 8.48
CA THR A 27 12.95 -21.00 7.21
C THR A 27 12.15 -22.17 6.66
N ALA A 28 10.87 -22.27 7.01
CA ALA A 28 9.92 -23.08 6.27
C ALA A 28 9.39 -22.26 5.07
N PRO A 29 9.27 -22.83 3.86
CA PRO A 29 8.58 -22.18 2.75
C PRO A 29 7.09 -22.04 3.11
N PRO A 30 6.43 -20.92 2.78
CA PRO A 30 5.00 -20.79 3.02
C PRO A 30 4.25 -21.77 2.10
N GLN A 31 3.54 -22.73 2.70
CA GLN A 31 2.50 -23.49 2.00
C GLN A 31 1.43 -22.50 1.55
N ARG A 32 1.36 -22.27 0.23
CA ARG A 32 0.21 -21.62 -0.42
C ARG A 32 -1.01 -22.51 -0.20
N GLN A 33 -1.84 -22.16 0.77
CA GLN A 33 -3.22 -22.65 0.79
C GLN A 33 -3.91 -22.09 -0.45
N ALA A 34 -4.44 -22.99 -1.28
CA ALA A 34 -5.22 -22.62 -2.44
C ALA A 34 -6.40 -21.74 -2.00
N PRO A 35 -6.66 -20.60 -2.66
CA PRO A 35 -7.87 -19.83 -2.37
C PRO A 35 -9.08 -20.72 -2.68
N GLN A 36 -9.97 -20.88 -1.70
CA GLN A 36 -11.28 -21.46 -1.92
C GLN A 36 -12.03 -20.51 -2.86
N SER A 37 -12.09 -20.88 -4.14
CA SER A 37 -12.65 -20.08 -5.22
C SER A 37 -14.15 -19.86 -5.03
N SER A 38 -14.53 -18.72 -4.46
CA SER A 38 -15.93 -18.24 -4.41
C SER A 38 -16.53 -17.98 -5.80
N THR A 39 -15.70 -17.98 -6.85
CA THR A 39 -16.11 -17.80 -8.24
C THR A 39 -16.72 -19.05 -8.87
N ALA A 40 -16.49 -20.26 -8.33
CA ALA A 40 -17.04 -21.50 -8.90
C ALA A 40 -18.57 -21.61 -8.71
N ALA A 41 -19.08 -21.11 -7.58
CA ALA A 41 -20.52 -21.07 -7.31
C ALA A 41 -21.24 -20.04 -8.21
N PHE A 42 -20.60 -18.90 -8.50
CA PHE A 42 -21.19 -17.86 -9.34
C PHE A 42 -21.28 -18.27 -10.83
N THR A 43 -20.30 -19.04 -11.32
CA THR A 43 -20.36 -19.61 -12.67
C THR A 43 -21.51 -20.61 -12.84
N GLN A 44 -21.85 -21.38 -11.80
CA GLN A 44 -23.00 -22.29 -11.85
C GLN A 44 -24.34 -21.55 -11.91
N THR A 45 -24.48 -20.42 -11.20
CA THR A 45 -25.72 -19.62 -11.24
C THR A 45 -25.94 -18.93 -12.59
N LEU A 46 -24.87 -18.50 -13.27
CA LEU A 46 -24.96 -17.93 -14.62
C LEU A 46 -25.29 -18.99 -15.69
N GLN A 47 -24.85 -20.24 -15.51
CA GLN A 47 -25.26 -21.35 -16.36
C GLN A 47 -26.74 -21.71 -16.14
N ALA A 48 -27.18 -21.79 -14.89
CA ALA A 48 -28.56 -22.13 -14.54
C ALA A 48 -29.59 -21.08 -15.03
N SER A 49 -29.22 -19.80 -15.07
CA SER A 49 -30.09 -18.73 -15.61
C SER A 49 -30.12 -18.69 -17.15
N ARG A 50 -29.12 -19.25 -17.83
CA ARG A 50 -29.10 -19.37 -19.30
C ARG A 50 -30.02 -20.49 -19.81
N GLU A 51 -30.27 -21.51 -19.00
CA GLU A 51 -31.15 -22.64 -19.35
C GLU A 51 -32.64 -22.33 -19.17
N GLN A 52 -33.00 -21.34 -18.34
CA GLN A 52 -34.40 -21.02 -18.05
C GLN A 52 -35.07 -20.05 -19.04
N ASN A 53 -34.34 -19.47 -20.00
CA ASN A 53 -34.91 -18.55 -21.00
C ASN A 53 -34.85 -19.07 -22.45
N ALA A 54 -34.63 -20.37 -22.64
CA ALA A 54 -34.76 -21.01 -23.95
C ALA A 54 -36.22 -21.42 -24.21
N SER A 55 -37.08 -20.44 -24.54
CA SER A 55 -38.39 -20.75 -25.12
C SER A 55 -38.23 -21.32 -26.54
N PRO A 56 -38.94 -22.41 -26.91
CA PRO A 56 -38.94 -22.93 -28.27
C PRO A 56 -39.95 -22.13 -29.11
N ALA A 57 -39.58 -20.93 -29.52
CA ALA A 57 -40.35 -20.20 -30.52
C ALA A 57 -39.99 -20.71 -31.92
N SER A 58 -40.82 -21.60 -32.43
CA SER A 58 -40.91 -21.94 -33.84
C SER A 58 -41.28 -20.69 -34.65
N SER A 59 -40.30 -20.15 -35.36
CA SER A 59 -40.55 -19.32 -36.54
C SER A 59 -39.41 -19.54 -37.52
N GLN A 60 -39.61 -20.50 -38.40
CA GLN A 60 -38.90 -20.64 -39.65
C GLN A 60 -39.17 -19.39 -40.51
N ARG A 61 -38.42 -18.31 -40.26
CA ARG A 61 -38.26 -17.23 -41.23
C ARG A 61 -36.80 -17.24 -41.67
N SER A 62 -36.61 -17.74 -42.89
CA SER A 62 -35.39 -17.64 -43.67
C SER A 62 -34.81 -16.23 -43.58
N SER A 63 -33.76 -16.07 -42.76
CA SER A 63 -32.83 -14.95 -42.87
C SER A 63 -31.41 -15.47 -42.77
N LYS A 64 -31.02 -16.23 -43.82
CA LYS A 64 -29.63 -16.57 -44.14
C LYS A 64 -28.70 -15.34 -44.22
N SER A 65 -29.25 -14.13 -44.11
CA SER A 65 -28.55 -12.85 -44.12
C SER A 65 -27.71 -12.57 -42.87
N PHE A 66 -27.93 -13.25 -41.73
CA PHE A 66 -27.20 -12.98 -40.48
C PHE A 66 -26.39 -14.17 -39.92
N ASP A 67 -26.43 -15.35 -40.56
CA ASP A 67 -25.68 -16.54 -40.13
C ASP A 67 -24.16 -16.33 -40.16
N LEU A 68 -23.67 -15.58 -41.15
CA LEU A 68 -22.25 -15.26 -41.28
C LEU A 68 -21.77 -14.36 -40.13
N ALA A 69 -22.59 -13.36 -39.76
CA ALA A 69 -22.29 -12.46 -38.65
C ALA A 69 -22.28 -13.24 -37.31
N ALA A 70 -23.27 -14.10 -37.07
CA ALA A 70 -23.32 -14.94 -35.88
C ALA A 70 -22.10 -15.87 -35.75
N ARG A 71 -21.67 -16.51 -36.86
CA ARG A 71 -20.45 -17.34 -36.87
C ARG A 71 -19.18 -16.53 -36.60
N SER A 72 -19.04 -15.34 -37.21
CA SER A 72 -17.87 -14.48 -36.97
C SER A 72 -17.77 -14.01 -35.51
N ILE A 73 -18.91 -13.78 -34.84
CA ILE A 73 -18.95 -13.38 -33.43
C ILE A 73 -18.51 -14.55 -32.54
N LEU A 74 -19.02 -15.77 -32.80
CA LEU A 74 -18.63 -16.97 -32.06
C LEU A 74 -17.15 -17.35 -32.29
N GLU A 75 -16.65 -17.16 -33.51
CA GLU A 75 -15.26 -17.43 -33.85
C GLU A 75 -14.30 -16.40 -33.25
N SER A 76 -14.67 -15.11 -33.25
CA SER A 76 -13.87 -14.06 -32.60
C SER A 76 -13.87 -14.19 -31.08
N THR A 77 -14.99 -14.58 -30.46
CA THR A 77 -15.03 -14.88 -29.02
C THR A 77 -14.26 -16.15 -28.68
N SER A 78 -14.34 -17.22 -29.48
CA SER A 78 -13.56 -18.45 -29.23
C SER A 78 -12.05 -18.22 -29.39
N LYS A 79 -11.62 -17.47 -30.41
CA LYS A 79 -10.21 -17.07 -30.58
C LYS A 79 -9.72 -16.18 -29.44
N SER A 80 -10.52 -15.21 -29.02
CA SER A 80 -10.20 -14.34 -27.88
C SER A 80 -10.10 -15.14 -26.56
N THR A 81 -11.04 -16.03 -26.29
CA THR A 81 -11.02 -16.86 -25.07
C THR A 81 -9.84 -17.84 -25.08
N GLN A 82 -9.51 -18.45 -26.22
CA GLN A 82 -8.30 -19.28 -26.36
C GLN A 82 -7.01 -18.47 -26.15
N PHE A 83 -6.93 -17.26 -26.71
CA PHE A 83 -5.81 -16.36 -26.51
C PHE A 83 -5.63 -16.00 -25.02
N HIS A 84 -6.71 -15.61 -24.35
CA HIS A 84 -6.67 -15.33 -22.91
C HIS A 84 -6.29 -16.55 -22.07
N LYS A 85 -6.78 -17.75 -22.42
CA LYS A 85 -6.45 -19.01 -21.72
C LYS A 85 -4.97 -19.38 -21.88
N THR A 86 -4.44 -19.29 -23.09
CA THR A 86 -3.01 -19.56 -23.37
C THR A 86 -2.09 -18.53 -22.71
N GLN A 87 -2.50 -17.25 -22.70
CA GLN A 87 -1.77 -16.20 -22.00
C GLN A 87 -1.78 -16.43 -20.48
N ALA A 88 -2.91 -16.83 -19.89
CA ALA A 88 -3.00 -17.16 -18.47
C ALA A 88 -2.13 -18.36 -18.08
N GLN A 89 -2.04 -19.39 -18.94
CA GLN A 89 -1.12 -20.52 -18.75
C GLN A 89 0.35 -20.06 -18.77
N ARG A 90 0.74 -19.25 -19.77
CA ARG A 90 2.09 -18.68 -19.85
C ARG A 90 2.43 -17.77 -18.66
N ASP A 91 1.47 -16.99 -18.18
CA ASP A 91 1.65 -16.15 -17.00
C ASP A 91 1.73 -16.96 -15.70
N ALA A 92 1.08 -18.13 -15.64
CA ALA A 92 1.22 -19.08 -14.53
C ALA A 92 2.57 -19.82 -14.54
N GLU A 93 3.14 -20.06 -15.73
CA GLU A 93 4.49 -20.64 -15.89
C GLU A 93 5.61 -19.65 -15.53
N ARG A 94 5.34 -18.34 -15.61
CA ARG A 94 6.32 -17.31 -15.23
C ARG A 94 6.59 -17.34 -13.72
N THR A 95 7.86 -17.23 -13.36
CA THR A 95 8.30 -17.16 -11.97
C THR A 95 7.86 -15.88 -11.26
N TYR A 96 7.71 -14.79 -12.00
CA TYR A 96 7.33 -13.48 -11.47
C TYR A 96 6.14 -12.92 -12.25
N SER A 97 5.14 -12.44 -11.52
CA SER A 97 4.00 -11.72 -12.11
C SER A 97 4.43 -10.31 -12.53
N ALA A 98 3.75 -9.74 -13.53
CA ALA A 98 3.92 -8.33 -13.91
C ALA A 98 3.84 -7.39 -12.69
N LYS A 99 2.98 -7.71 -11.72
CA LYS A 99 2.87 -6.97 -10.45
C LYS A 99 4.16 -7.04 -9.64
N ASP A 100 4.78 -8.21 -9.55
CA ASP A 100 6.02 -8.42 -8.79
C ASP A 100 7.17 -7.60 -9.39
N LEU A 101 7.30 -7.62 -10.73
CA LEU A 101 8.29 -6.78 -11.43
C LEU A 101 8.03 -5.29 -11.20
N SER A 102 6.77 -4.86 -11.24
CA SER A 102 6.42 -3.45 -11.01
C SER A 102 6.80 -2.93 -9.61
N GLN A 103 6.81 -3.82 -8.60
CA GLN A 103 7.19 -3.47 -7.24
C GLN A 103 8.70 -3.33 -7.06
N GLN A 104 9.48 -4.02 -7.90
CA GLN A 104 10.94 -3.95 -7.88
C GLN A 104 11.45 -2.59 -8.39
N ILE A 105 10.68 -1.91 -9.24
CA ILE A 105 11.02 -0.58 -9.77
C ILE A 105 10.83 0.48 -8.66
N PRO A 106 11.92 1.09 -8.15
CA PRO A 106 11.81 2.02 -7.02
C PRO A 106 11.43 3.44 -7.44
N ARG A 107 11.74 3.85 -8.68
CA ARG A 107 11.42 5.17 -9.23
C ARG A 107 10.03 5.15 -9.88
N ARG A 108 9.22 6.17 -9.60
CA ARG A 108 7.93 6.39 -10.31
C ARG A 108 8.18 7.39 -11.42
N TRP A 109 8.20 6.91 -12.66
CA TRP A 109 8.37 7.73 -13.86
C TRP A 109 7.11 8.57 -14.13
N LYS A 110 7.31 9.83 -14.47
CA LYS A 110 6.24 10.73 -14.93
C LYS A 110 6.40 10.99 -16.43
N ALA A 111 5.29 11.35 -17.08
CA ALA A 111 5.36 11.82 -18.46
C ALA A 111 6.21 13.10 -18.51
N GLY A 112 7.13 13.18 -19.48
CA GLY A 112 8.08 14.29 -19.62
C GLY A 112 9.41 14.09 -18.88
N ASP A 113 9.55 13.06 -18.03
CA ASP A 113 10.85 12.70 -17.46
C ASP A 113 11.77 12.17 -18.58
N VAL A 114 12.89 12.84 -18.82
CA VAL A 114 13.95 12.32 -19.69
C VAL A 114 14.72 11.25 -18.94
N TYR A 115 15.05 10.15 -19.63
CA TYR A 115 15.86 9.07 -19.09
C TYR A 115 17.09 8.84 -19.96
N ALA A 116 18.20 8.48 -19.31
CA ALA A 116 19.37 7.90 -19.96
C ALA A 116 19.40 6.38 -19.71
N PRO A 117 20.10 5.59 -20.54
CA PRO A 117 20.28 4.16 -20.28
C PRO A 117 20.83 3.84 -18.88
N HIS A 118 21.64 4.74 -18.32
CA HIS A 118 22.18 4.61 -16.96
C HIS A 118 21.11 4.66 -15.86
N ASP A 119 19.98 5.35 -16.09
CA ASP A 119 18.90 5.50 -15.10
C ASP A 119 18.15 4.19 -14.83
N LEU A 120 18.29 3.20 -15.72
CA LEU A 120 17.70 1.87 -15.60
C LEU A 120 18.64 0.88 -14.90
N SER A 121 19.86 1.32 -14.55
CA SER A 121 20.85 0.48 -13.88
C SER A 121 20.47 0.17 -12.43
N GLY A 122 20.95 -0.97 -11.92
CA GLY A 122 20.76 -1.36 -10.52
C GLY A 122 21.36 -0.36 -9.50
N VAL A 123 22.40 0.37 -9.89
CA VAL A 123 23.05 1.40 -9.07
C VAL A 123 22.10 2.57 -8.85
N GLU A 124 21.51 3.10 -9.93
CA GLU A 124 20.51 4.17 -9.84
C GLU A 124 19.27 3.71 -9.07
N MET A 125 18.74 2.52 -9.38
CA MET A 125 17.63 1.94 -8.62
C MET A 125 17.92 1.89 -7.11
N SER A 126 19.14 1.56 -6.72
CA SER A 126 19.57 1.54 -5.32
C SER A 126 19.59 2.93 -4.68
N LYS A 127 19.98 3.98 -5.42
CA LYS A 127 19.91 5.38 -4.96
C LYS A 127 18.45 5.80 -4.70
N TRP A 128 17.56 5.52 -5.65
CA TRP A 128 16.12 5.80 -5.53
C TRP A 128 15.48 5.04 -4.36
N LYS A 129 15.90 3.80 -4.11
CA LYS A 129 15.43 3.02 -2.95
C LYS A 129 15.83 3.63 -1.61
N LYS A 130 17.02 4.24 -1.51
CA LYS A 130 17.45 4.97 -0.30
C LYS A 130 16.61 6.23 -0.09
N LEU A 131 16.34 6.98 -1.16
CA LEU A 131 15.53 8.20 -1.09
C LEU A 131 14.07 7.92 -0.69
N ARG A 132 13.52 6.74 -1.00
CA ARG A 132 12.18 6.33 -0.55
C ARG A 132 12.01 6.23 0.96
N ARG A 133 13.09 6.20 1.75
CA ARG A 133 13.02 6.24 3.22
C ARG A 133 12.59 7.65 3.63
N LYS A 134 11.27 7.90 3.54
CA LYS A 134 10.49 9.09 3.88
C LYS A 134 11.37 10.34 4.12
N PRO A 135 11.79 11.05 3.06
CA PRO A 135 12.56 12.27 3.23
C PRO A 135 11.70 13.26 4.00
N ARG A 136 12.31 14.00 4.93
CA ARG A 136 11.58 15.07 5.63
C ARG A 136 11.10 16.06 4.57
N PRO A 137 9.82 16.49 4.62
CA PRO A 137 9.34 17.50 3.69
C PRO A 137 10.17 18.77 3.87
N LYS A 138 10.54 19.40 2.75
CA LYS A 138 11.35 20.63 2.76
C LYS A 138 10.57 21.80 3.38
N TYR A 139 9.27 21.81 3.19
CA TYR A 139 8.37 22.88 3.64
C TYR A 139 7.32 22.30 4.58
N ASP A 140 6.97 23.06 5.62
CA ASP A 140 5.91 22.71 6.55
C ASP A 140 4.55 22.95 5.89
N VAL A 141 3.67 21.94 5.94
CA VAL A 141 2.31 21.98 5.38
C VAL A 141 1.48 23.10 6.02
N LEU A 142 1.64 23.36 7.33
CA LEU A 142 0.86 24.38 8.03
C LEU A 142 1.29 25.79 7.65
N ASP A 143 2.59 26.01 7.44
CA ASP A 143 3.12 27.29 6.97
C ASP A 143 2.70 27.54 5.52
N GLN A 144 2.73 26.51 4.66
CA GLN A 144 2.30 26.61 3.26
C GLN A 144 0.80 26.92 3.13
N LEU A 145 -0.03 26.36 4.01
CA LEU A 145 -1.46 26.63 4.05
C LEU A 145 -1.81 27.92 4.81
N GLY A 146 -0.86 28.53 5.53
CA GLY A 146 -1.09 29.72 6.35
C GLY A 146 -2.03 29.47 7.54
N VAL A 147 -2.10 28.23 8.03
CA VAL A 147 -3.08 27.82 9.05
C VAL A 147 -2.43 27.74 10.43
N ASN A 148 -2.98 28.46 11.41
CA ASN A 148 -2.54 28.35 12.79
C ASN A 148 -3.30 27.21 13.52
N PRO A 149 -2.64 26.14 13.97
CA PRO A 149 -3.33 24.98 14.51
C PRO A 149 -4.04 25.26 15.84
N LEU A 150 -3.66 26.30 16.59
CA LEU A 150 -4.30 26.65 17.86
C LEU A 150 -5.75 27.11 17.69
N ASP A 151 -6.08 27.71 16.55
CA ASP A 151 -7.40 28.27 16.28
C ASP A 151 -8.37 27.19 15.80
N HIS A 152 -7.83 26.13 15.17
CA HIS A 152 -8.60 25.02 14.60
C HIS A 152 -8.70 23.79 15.51
N TYR A 153 -8.56 23.92 16.82
CA TYR A 153 -8.65 22.80 17.77
C TYR A 153 -10.03 22.10 17.74
N LYS A 154 -11.08 22.78 17.28
CA LYS A 154 -12.44 22.22 17.12
C LYS A 154 -12.57 21.30 15.91
N ASN A 155 -11.65 21.39 14.95
CA ASN A 155 -11.68 20.56 13.74
C ASN A 155 -10.99 19.22 14.01
N PHE A 156 -11.81 18.20 14.30
CA PHE A 156 -11.32 16.85 14.58
C PHE A 156 -10.59 16.23 13.39
N SER A 157 -10.92 16.58 12.15
CA SER A 157 -10.23 16.06 10.95
C SER A 157 -8.77 16.50 10.92
N ILE A 158 -8.49 17.79 11.15
CA ILE A 158 -7.11 18.30 11.20
C ILE A 158 -6.36 17.67 12.37
N MET A 159 -6.95 17.64 13.57
CA MET A 159 -6.29 17.09 14.75
C MET A 159 -5.99 15.59 14.62
N SER A 160 -6.88 14.83 13.98
CA SER A 160 -6.77 13.37 13.84
C SER A 160 -5.61 12.89 12.95
N GLU A 161 -5.18 13.70 12.00
CA GLU A 161 -4.06 13.37 11.08
C GLU A 161 -2.72 13.33 11.83
N TYR A 162 -2.60 14.16 12.87
CA TYR A 162 -1.39 14.31 13.67
C TYR A 162 -1.39 13.43 14.94
N ILE A 163 -2.37 12.55 15.10
CA ILE A 163 -2.39 11.50 16.13
C ILE A 163 -2.24 10.11 15.49
N THR A 164 -1.74 9.16 16.26
CA THR A 164 -1.72 7.76 15.87
C THR A 164 -3.13 7.18 15.95
N PRO A 165 -3.37 6.00 15.34
CA PRO A 165 -4.63 5.28 15.53
C PRO A 165 -4.99 5.02 17.00
N MET A 166 -3.99 5.00 17.89
CA MET A 166 -4.14 4.83 19.35
C MET A 166 -4.26 6.15 20.12
N GLY A 167 -4.47 7.29 19.44
CA GLY A 167 -4.67 8.60 20.07
C GLY A 167 -3.40 9.30 20.59
N ARG A 168 -2.20 8.74 20.37
CA ARG A 168 -0.93 9.40 20.75
C ARG A 168 -0.55 10.47 19.74
N ILE A 169 -0.07 11.63 20.18
CA ILE A 169 0.46 12.65 19.27
C ILE A 169 1.69 12.11 18.54
N ARG A 170 1.71 12.23 17.20
CA ARG A 170 2.81 11.73 16.37
C ARG A 170 4.08 12.54 16.59
N HIS A 171 5.24 11.89 16.44
CA HIS A 171 6.54 12.56 16.56
C HIS A 171 6.81 13.48 15.35
N SER A 172 7.68 14.48 15.51
CA SER A 172 8.04 15.41 14.42
C SER A 172 8.62 14.72 13.18
N ASN A 173 9.26 13.56 13.36
CA ASN A 173 9.73 12.72 12.26
C ASN A 173 8.60 12.17 11.40
N ASP A 174 7.44 11.89 12.00
CA ASP A 174 6.31 11.33 11.30
C ASP A 174 5.45 12.40 10.63
N THR A 175 5.29 13.54 11.31
CA THR A 175 4.48 14.68 10.86
C THR A 175 5.21 15.57 9.88
N GLY A 176 6.54 15.68 9.98
CA GLY A 176 7.34 16.57 9.14
C GLY A 176 7.11 18.07 9.39
N LEU A 177 6.42 18.43 10.48
CA LEU A 177 6.16 19.82 10.84
C LEU A 177 7.43 20.48 11.42
N ARG A 178 7.51 21.81 11.28
CA ARG A 178 8.55 22.62 11.93
C ARG A 178 8.38 22.54 13.44
N PRO A 179 9.46 22.54 14.25
CA PRO A 179 9.36 22.36 15.71
C PRO A 179 8.41 23.34 16.41
N VAL A 180 8.31 24.59 15.92
CA VAL A 180 7.38 25.60 16.44
C VAL A 180 5.93 25.17 16.21
N ASN A 181 5.60 24.79 14.97
CA ASN A 181 4.26 24.38 14.59
C ASN A 181 3.88 23.03 15.19
N GLN A 182 4.83 22.10 15.33
CA GLN A 182 4.63 20.84 16.05
C GLN A 182 4.20 21.10 17.51
N ARG A 183 4.81 22.07 18.21
CA ARG A 183 4.39 22.44 19.57
C ARG A 183 3.00 23.06 19.61
N LYS A 184 2.68 23.94 18.64
CA LYS A 184 1.34 24.55 18.52
C LYS A 184 0.27 23.49 18.22
N MET A 185 0.54 22.57 17.30
CA MET A 185 -0.31 21.42 16.97
C MET A 185 -0.53 20.52 18.18
N ALA A 186 0.55 20.15 18.88
CA ALA A 186 0.44 19.34 20.09
C ALA A 186 -0.38 20.03 21.20
N LYS A 187 -0.26 21.36 21.33
CA LYS A 187 -1.07 22.16 22.26
C LYS A 187 -2.55 22.20 21.85
N ALA A 188 -2.85 22.34 20.56
CA ALA A 188 -4.20 22.29 20.02
C ALA A 188 -4.87 20.92 20.25
N ILE A 189 -4.16 19.83 19.98
CA ILE A 189 -4.64 18.46 20.23
C ILE A 189 -4.95 18.24 21.71
N ARG A 190 -4.03 18.62 22.61
CA ARG A 190 -4.25 18.50 24.06
C ARG A 190 -5.45 19.33 24.53
N ARG A 191 -5.67 20.52 23.94
CA ARG A 191 -6.86 21.34 24.21
C ARG A 191 -8.13 20.61 23.76
N ALA A 192 -8.16 20.08 22.54
CA ALA A 192 -9.32 19.37 22.01
C ALA A 192 -9.69 18.14 22.86
N MET A 193 -8.68 17.36 23.29
CA MET A 193 -8.87 16.22 24.19
C MET A 193 -9.33 16.65 25.59
N GLY A 194 -8.71 17.67 26.17
CA GLY A 194 -9.08 18.18 27.51
C GLY A 194 -10.48 18.80 27.56
N MET A 195 -10.95 19.35 26.44
CA MET A 195 -12.33 19.85 26.30
C MET A 195 -13.35 18.76 25.97
N GLY A 196 -12.93 17.51 25.77
CA GLY A 196 -13.82 16.40 25.42
C GLY A 196 -14.34 16.42 23.97
N LEU A 197 -13.73 17.21 23.08
CA LEU A 197 -14.13 17.30 21.67
C LEU A 197 -13.59 16.13 20.81
N MET A 198 -12.52 15.48 21.26
CA MET A 198 -11.88 14.37 20.55
C MET A 198 -11.42 13.28 21.53
N PRO A 199 -11.57 11.99 21.18
CA PRO A 199 -11.08 10.89 22.01
C PRO A 199 -9.55 10.90 22.15
N GLY A 200 -9.06 10.44 23.31
CA GLY A 200 -7.63 10.31 23.60
C GLY A 200 -7.01 8.95 23.31
N VAL A 201 -7.84 7.92 23.07
CA VAL A 201 -7.41 6.52 22.97
C VAL A 201 -7.48 5.99 21.54
N HIS A 202 -8.29 6.62 20.70
CA HIS A 202 -8.50 6.26 19.30
C HIS A 202 -8.75 7.52 18.47
N ARG A 203 -8.83 7.38 17.14
CA ARG A 203 -9.26 8.47 16.24
C ARG A 203 -10.74 8.81 16.44
N HIS A 204 -11.15 10.00 16.00
CA HIS A 204 -12.55 10.42 16.08
C HIS A 204 -13.48 9.39 15.39
N PRO A 205 -14.60 8.98 16.02
CA PRO A 205 -15.44 7.89 15.51
C PRO A 205 -16.05 8.16 14.14
N GLU A 206 -16.41 9.41 13.83
CA GLU A 206 -16.94 9.75 12.51
C GLU A 206 -15.91 9.54 11.38
N LEU A 207 -14.62 9.74 11.66
CA LEU A 207 -13.58 9.45 10.68
C LEU A 207 -13.43 7.96 10.45
N LEU A 208 -13.50 7.15 11.51
CA LEU A 208 -13.48 5.69 11.39
C LEU A 208 -14.67 5.18 10.59
N LYS A 209 -15.87 5.74 10.79
CA LYS A 209 -17.06 5.41 9.98
C LYS A 209 -16.85 5.76 8.51
N MET A 210 -16.24 6.91 8.20
CA MET A 210 -15.92 7.32 6.83
C MET A 210 -14.88 6.39 6.19
N GLU A 211 -13.81 6.05 6.91
CA GLU A 211 -12.77 5.11 6.45
C GLU A 211 -13.38 3.73 6.14
N MET A 212 -14.26 3.21 6.99
CA MET A 212 -14.95 1.94 6.78
C MET A 212 -15.90 1.96 5.57
N ARG A 213 -16.54 3.11 5.30
CA ARG A 213 -17.41 3.28 4.12
C ARG A 213 -16.60 3.30 2.83
N ASN A 214 -15.45 3.97 2.81
CA ASN A 214 -14.60 4.11 1.63
C ASN A 214 -13.84 2.82 1.25
N GLN A 215 -13.77 1.85 2.16
CA GLN A 215 -13.13 0.55 1.92
C GLN A 215 -14.06 -0.49 1.28
N ARG A 216 -15.37 -0.20 1.22
CA ARG A 216 -16.37 -1.02 0.51
C ARG A 216 -16.48 -0.58 -0.94
#